data_AF-A0A2G6H8Y2-F1
#
_entry.id   AF-A0A2G6H8Y2-F1
#
_cell.length_a   1.000
_cell.length_b   1.000
_cell.length_c   1.000
_cell.angle_alpha   90.00
_cell.angle_beta   90.00
_cell.angle_gamma   90.00
#
_symmetry.space_group_name_H-M   'P 1'
#
loop_
_entity.id
_entity.type
_entity.pdbx_description
1 polymer ?
#
loop_
_entity_poly.entity_id
_entity_poly.type
_entity_poly.pdbx_seq_one_letter_code
_entity_poly.pdbx_strand_id
1 'polypeptide(L)'
;MMNKYLLDDKFIEILEEKIDSLDFNNESVAFVINTKSLIEIGKYIDNLKPKPKYRNYKNQILEFLEKLEDNHDLTKEDVVILVQTYLSDLFLFLKSEHSFMDRHGWFWSSVFNLVLDIILIFIGITKYYYYIPIFTIIAVVKNILMRRKAKKEGKYIDF
;
A
#
# COMPACT_ATOMS: atom_id res chain seq x y z
N MET A 1 24.50 7.12 -5.66
CA MET A 1 24.36 5.81 -4.98
C MET A 1 24.81 5.96 -3.54
N MET A 2 23.89 5.87 -2.57
CA MET A 2 24.14 6.15 -1.16
C MET A 2 25.06 5.09 -0.51
N ASN A 3 25.85 5.49 0.49
CA ASN A 3 26.76 4.59 1.19
C ASN A 3 25.97 3.46 1.91
N LYS A 4 26.36 2.21 1.66
CA LYS A 4 25.71 1.00 2.21
C LYS A 4 25.60 1.00 3.74
N TYR A 5 26.60 1.54 4.44
CA TYR A 5 26.61 1.60 5.91
C TYR A 5 25.66 2.68 6.44
N LEU A 6 25.67 3.85 5.78
CA LEU A 6 24.75 4.94 6.09
C LEU A 6 23.29 4.49 5.97
N LEU A 7 22.98 3.74 4.90
CA LEU A 7 21.65 3.24 4.60
C LEU A 7 21.20 2.09 5.52
N ASP A 8 22.13 1.41 6.17
CA ASP A 8 21.78 0.38 7.15
C ASP A 8 21.48 0.97 8.52
N ASP A 9 22.14 2.07 8.90
CA ASP A 9 22.10 2.58 10.28
C ASP A 9 21.33 3.89 10.44
N LYS A 10 21.20 4.69 9.37
CA LYS A 10 20.56 6.02 9.39
C LYS A 10 19.39 6.15 8.40
N PHE A 11 18.89 5.06 7.83
CA PHE A 11 17.83 5.13 6.82
C PHE A 11 16.56 5.85 7.31
N ILE A 12 16.11 5.56 8.53
CA ILE A 12 14.89 6.20 9.07
C ILE A 12 15.09 7.69 9.32
N GLU A 13 16.26 8.10 9.83
CA GLU A 13 16.61 9.50 10.01
C GLU A 13 16.54 10.26 8.68
N ILE A 14 17.14 9.69 7.63
CA ILE A 14 17.17 10.27 6.29
C ILE A 14 15.78 10.28 5.65
N LEU A 15 14.98 9.24 5.89
CA LEU A 15 13.61 9.15 5.38
C LEU A 15 12.72 10.23 6.00
N GLU A 16 12.78 10.40 7.31
CA GLU A 16 11.99 11.41 8.03
C GLU A 16 12.43 12.83 7.62
N GLU A 17 13.75 13.08 7.54
CA GLU A 17 14.29 14.36 7.06
C GLU A 17 13.82 14.72 5.64
N LYS A 18 13.87 13.76 4.70
CA LYS A 18 13.39 13.98 3.32
C LYS A 18 11.88 14.21 3.24
N ILE A 19 11.09 13.58 4.10
CA ILE A 19 9.65 13.82 4.14
C ILE A 19 9.37 15.21 4.73
N ASP A 20 10.09 15.61 5.78
CA ASP A 20 9.91 16.92 6.40
C ASP A 20 10.40 18.07 5.49
N SER A 21 11.37 17.82 4.62
CA SER A 21 11.85 18.80 3.64
C SER A 21 10.92 18.95 2.43
N LEU A 22 10.06 17.98 2.16
CA LEU A 22 9.12 18.02 1.06
C LEU A 22 7.91 18.90 1.42
N ASP A 23 7.66 19.90 0.59
CA ASP A 23 6.47 20.72 0.74
C ASP A 23 5.24 20.01 0.16
N PHE A 24 4.48 19.33 1.03
CA PHE A 24 3.20 18.71 0.67
C PHE A 24 2.04 19.71 0.55
N ASN A 25 2.29 21.03 0.54
CA ASN A 25 1.25 22.05 0.33
C ASN A 25 0.58 21.95 -1.06
N ASN A 26 1.17 21.22 -2.01
CA ASN A 26 0.51 20.88 -3.26
C ASN A 26 -0.56 19.80 -3.00
N GLU A 27 -1.84 20.19 -3.06
CA GLU A 27 -3.00 19.30 -2.86
C GLU A 27 -2.93 18.01 -3.70
N SER A 28 -2.32 18.07 -4.89
CA SER A 28 -2.16 16.92 -5.80
C SER A 28 -1.32 15.80 -5.19
N VAL A 29 -0.27 16.18 -4.45
CA VAL A 29 0.68 15.26 -3.81
C VAL A 29 0.06 14.70 -2.53
N ALA A 30 -0.52 15.56 -1.70
CA ALA A 30 -1.15 15.19 -0.44
C ALA A 30 -2.36 14.24 -0.62
N PHE A 31 -3.04 14.31 -1.77
CA PHE A 31 -4.15 13.42 -2.06
C PHE A 31 -3.71 11.97 -2.36
N VAL A 32 -2.53 11.79 -2.96
CA VAL A 32 -2.04 10.48 -3.43
C VAL A 32 -1.12 9.84 -2.39
N ILE A 33 -0.31 10.62 -1.67
CA ILE A 33 0.71 10.07 -0.78
C ILE A 33 0.31 10.24 0.67
N ASN A 34 0.09 9.12 1.35
CA ASN A 34 0.05 9.11 2.81
C ASN A 34 1.47 8.96 3.36
N THR A 35 2.09 10.08 3.71
CA THR A 35 3.47 10.13 4.25
C THR A 35 3.63 9.24 5.49
N LYS A 36 2.61 9.14 6.33
CA LYS A 36 2.61 8.25 7.49
C LYS A 36 2.72 6.78 7.08
N SER A 37 1.98 6.35 6.06
CA SER A 37 2.10 5.00 5.52
C SER A 37 3.49 4.75 4.93
N LEU A 38 4.10 5.74 4.27
CA LEU A 38 5.47 5.61 3.76
C LEU A 38 6.49 5.43 4.90
N ILE A 39 6.37 6.18 5.99
CA ILE A 39 7.22 6.04 7.18
C ILE A 39 7.03 4.68 7.85
N GLU A 40 5.79 4.21 8.00
CA GLU A 40 5.50 2.88 8.57
C GLU A 40 6.11 1.77 7.73
N ILE A 41 6.00 1.85 6.40
CA ILE A 41 6.64 0.92 5.47
C ILE A 41 8.17 0.99 5.58
N GLY A 42 8.74 2.19 5.61
CA GLY A 42 10.18 2.38 5.79
C GLY A 42 10.69 1.75 7.09
N LYS A 43 10.01 2.01 8.22
CA LYS A 43 10.30 1.40 9.52
C LYS A 43 10.17 -0.13 9.47
N TYR A 44 9.19 -0.66 8.75
CA TYR A 44 9.05 -2.10 8.60
C TYR A 44 10.25 -2.71 7.88
N ILE A 45 10.62 -2.16 6.72
CA ILE A 45 11.76 -2.64 5.91
C ILE A 45 13.08 -2.53 6.68
N ASP A 46 13.28 -1.45 7.42
CA ASP A 46 14.49 -1.24 8.21
C ASP A 46 14.69 -2.30 9.30
N ASN A 47 13.59 -2.77 9.88
CA ASN A 47 13.60 -3.83 10.89
C ASN A 47 13.80 -5.24 10.31
N LEU A 48 13.65 -5.43 8.99
CA LEU A 48 13.85 -6.75 8.37
C LEU A 48 15.33 -7.14 8.33
N LYS A 49 15.61 -8.41 8.64
CA LYS A 49 16.96 -9.00 8.59
C LYS A 49 17.02 -10.13 7.57
N PRO A 50 18.13 -10.26 6.83
CA PRO A 50 19.36 -9.48 6.92
C PRO A 50 19.29 -8.13 6.18
N LYS A 51 19.80 -7.04 6.77
CA LYS A 51 19.73 -5.67 6.22
C LYS A 51 20.13 -5.57 4.73
N PRO A 52 21.22 -6.23 4.24
CA PRO A 52 21.64 -6.15 2.85
C PRO A 52 20.59 -6.57 1.81
N LYS A 53 19.70 -7.53 2.15
CA LYS A 53 18.64 -8.01 1.25
C LYS A 53 17.63 -6.91 0.91
N TYR A 54 17.44 -5.95 1.82
CA TYR A 54 16.37 -4.96 1.74
C TYR A 54 16.87 -3.56 1.37
N ARG A 55 18.17 -3.38 1.14
CA ARG A 55 18.75 -2.08 0.75
C ARG A 55 18.17 -1.56 -0.57
N ASN A 56 17.82 -2.45 -1.50
CA ASN A 56 17.21 -2.04 -2.77
C ASN A 56 15.88 -1.33 -2.56
N TYR A 57 15.03 -1.89 -1.69
CA TYR A 57 13.73 -1.29 -1.36
C TYR A 57 13.87 0.04 -0.61
N LYS A 58 14.86 0.14 0.28
CA LYS A 58 15.19 1.42 0.94
C LYS A 58 15.63 2.47 -0.07
N ASN A 59 16.48 2.11 -1.05
CA ASN A 59 16.87 3.02 -2.14
C ASN A 59 15.66 3.45 -2.97
N GLN A 60 14.77 2.53 -3.33
CA GLN A 60 13.55 2.84 -4.09
C GLN A 60 12.69 3.89 -3.39
N ILE A 61 12.53 3.80 -2.06
CA ILE A 61 11.80 4.82 -1.28
C ILE A 61 12.51 6.18 -1.36
N LEU A 62 13.83 6.22 -1.22
CA LEU A 62 14.58 7.49 -1.26
C LEU A 62 14.60 8.10 -2.67
N GLU A 63 14.77 7.29 -3.71
CA GLU A 63 14.71 7.72 -5.11
C GLU A 63 13.33 8.28 -5.46
N PHE A 64 12.27 7.65 -4.96
CA PHE A 64 10.91 8.18 -5.09
C PHE A 64 10.78 9.59 -4.50
N LEU A 65 11.30 9.80 -3.27
CA LEU A 65 11.24 11.11 -2.61
C LEU A 65 12.11 12.16 -3.32
N GLU A 66 13.28 11.78 -3.81
CA GLU A 66 14.15 12.65 -4.61
C GLU A 66 13.45 13.08 -5.91
N LYS A 67 12.79 12.15 -6.61
CA LYS A 67 12.04 12.47 -7.83
C LYS A 67 10.82 13.33 -7.58
N LEU A 68 10.24 13.23 -6.40
CA LEU A 68 9.14 14.07 -5.97
C LEU A 68 9.62 15.49 -5.65
N GLU A 69 10.79 15.61 -5.02
CA GLU A 69 11.46 16.88 -4.73
C GLU A 69 11.87 17.62 -6.01
N ASP A 70 12.42 16.91 -7.00
CA ASP A 70 12.89 17.47 -8.27
C ASP A 70 11.78 18.11 -9.13
N ASN A 71 10.51 17.73 -8.92
CA ASN A 71 9.39 18.13 -9.77
C ASN A 71 8.33 18.90 -8.96
N HIS A 72 8.43 20.24 -8.94
CA HIS A 72 7.52 21.09 -8.17
C HIS A 72 6.11 21.23 -8.76
N ASP A 73 5.95 21.04 -10.08
CA ASP A 73 4.67 21.16 -10.80
C ASP A 73 4.07 19.79 -11.19
N LEU A 74 4.14 18.80 -10.29
CA LEU A 74 3.54 17.49 -10.54
C LEU A 74 2.01 17.56 -10.52
N THR A 75 1.38 16.99 -11.55
CA THR A 75 -0.04 16.67 -11.52
C THR A 75 -0.28 15.39 -10.72
N LYS A 76 -1.54 15.15 -10.35
CA LYS A 76 -1.95 13.89 -9.69
C LYS A 76 -1.55 12.65 -10.51
N GLU A 77 -1.65 12.72 -11.83
CA GLU A 77 -1.30 11.60 -12.72
C GLU A 77 0.20 11.31 -12.68
N ASP A 78 1.02 12.36 -12.69
CA ASP A 78 2.48 12.22 -12.58
C ASP A 78 2.89 11.59 -11.25
N VAL A 79 2.26 11.99 -10.15
CA VAL A 79 2.49 11.37 -8.82
C VAL A 79 2.14 9.89 -8.84
N VAL A 80 1.03 9.51 -9.47
CA VAL A 80 0.63 8.09 -9.61
C VAL A 80 1.67 7.32 -10.44
N ILE A 81 2.18 7.91 -11.53
CA ILE A 81 3.23 7.32 -12.36
C ILE A 81 4.52 7.13 -11.54
N LEU A 82 4.92 8.11 -10.73
CA LEU A 82 6.08 8.00 -9.84
C LEU A 82 5.89 6.88 -8.81
N VAL A 83 4.74 6.81 -8.16
CA VAL A 83 4.42 5.72 -7.22
C VAL A 83 4.52 4.36 -7.92
N GLN A 84 3.95 4.23 -9.11
CA GLN A 84 4.00 2.99 -9.88
C GLN A 84 5.43 2.64 -10.32
N THR A 85 6.22 3.63 -10.72
CA THR A 85 7.57 3.40 -11.25
C THR A 85 8.55 2.97 -10.14
N TYR A 86 8.48 3.61 -8.97
CA TYR A 86 9.49 3.42 -7.93
C TYR A 86 9.03 2.49 -6.79
N LEU A 87 7.72 2.39 -6.51
CA LEU A 87 7.22 1.66 -5.33
C LEU A 87 6.46 0.37 -5.65
N SER A 88 6.14 0.07 -6.92
CA SER A 88 5.37 -1.15 -7.27
C SER A 88 6.03 -2.44 -6.82
N ASP A 89 7.34 -2.58 -7.05
CA ASP A 89 8.10 -3.77 -6.65
C ASP A 89 8.09 -3.95 -5.13
N LEU A 90 8.27 -2.84 -4.39
CA LEU A 90 8.17 -2.83 -2.95
C LEU A 90 6.77 -3.26 -2.48
N PHE A 91 5.71 -2.70 -3.06
CA PHE A 91 4.34 -3.06 -2.67
C PHE A 91 4.02 -4.52 -2.98
N LEU A 92 4.49 -5.04 -4.12
CA LEU A 92 4.34 -6.45 -4.48
C LEU A 92 5.04 -7.35 -3.47
N PHE A 93 6.27 -7.02 -3.09
CA PHE A 93 7.04 -7.72 -2.06
C PHE A 93 6.33 -7.69 -0.70
N LEU A 94 5.89 -6.52 -0.23
CA LEU A 94 5.19 -6.38 1.04
C LEU A 94 3.88 -7.16 1.07
N LYS A 95 3.14 -7.18 -0.04
CA LYS A 95 1.89 -7.91 -0.17
C LYS A 95 2.12 -9.42 -0.19
N SER A 96 3.09 -9.90 -0.96
CA SER A 96 3.36 -11.33 -1.16
C SER A 96 4.07 -11.99 0.02
N GLU A 97 5.14 -11.38 0.54
CA GLU A 97 5.96 -12.00 1.60
C GLU A 97 5.51 -11.59 3.01
N HIS A 98 4.91 -10.41 3.18
CA HIS A 98 4.65 -9.83 4.49
C HIS A 98 3.17 -9.56 4.81
N SER A 99 2.27 -9.95 3.90
CA SER A 99 0.81 -9.85 4.04
C SER A 99 0.30 -8.42 4.25
N PHE A 100 0.95 -7.42 3.63
CA PHE A 100 0.43 -6.06 3.62
C PHE A 100 -0.89 -5.99 2.84
N MET A 101 -1.82 -5.18 3.33
CA MET A 101 -3.10 -4.94 2.66
C MET A 101 -3.09 -3.60 1.94
N ASP A 102 -3.57 -3.59 0.71
CA ASP A 102 -3.78 -2.39 -0.09
C ASP A 102 -5.18 -1.79 0.12
N ARG A 103 -5.31 -0.47 -0.09
CA ARG A 103 -6.57 0.26 0.06
C ARG A 103 -7.71 -0.30 -0.81
N HIS A 104 -7.41 -0.86 -1.99
CA HIS A 104 -8.41 -1.28 -2.96
C HIS A 104 -8.65 -2.80 -3.05
N GLY A 105 -7.81 -3.63 -2.43
CA GLY A 105 -7.93 -5.09 -2.48
C GLY A 105 -9.26 -5.63 -1.93
N TRP A 106 -9.87 -4.93 -0.97
CA TRP A 106 -11.20 -5.29 -0.44
C TRP A 106 -12.32 -5.08 -1.47
N PHE A 107 -12.19 -4.09 -2.36
CA PHE A 107 -13.19 -3.81 -3.39
C PHE A 107 -13.27 -4.97 -4.38
N TRP A 108 -12.12 -5.41 -4.90
CA TRP A 108 -12.04 -6.54 -5.82
C TRP A 108 -12.51 -7.86 -5.19
N SER A 109 -12.12 -8.12 -3.93
CA SER A 109 -12.62 -9.26 -3.17
C SER A 109 -14.15 -9.21 -3.02
N SER A 110 -14.73 -8.04 -2.76
CA SER A 110 -16.18 -7.89 -2.61
C SER A 110 -16.92 -8.04 -3.95
N VAL A 111 -16.38 -7.48 -5.04
CA VAL A 111 -16.92 -7.64 -6.40
C VAL A 111 -16.92 -9.11 -6.82
N PHE A 112 -15.84 -9.85 -6.57
CA PHE A 112 -15.76 -11.27 -6.91
C PHE A 112 -16.80 -12.12 -6.15
N ASN A 113 -16.95 -11.88 -4.85
CA ASN A 113 -17.97 -12.58 -4.05
C ASN A 113 -19.40 -12.24 -4.50
N LEU A 114 -19.65 -10.99 -4.91
CA LEU A 114 -20.93 -10.59 -5.46
C LEU A 114 -21.21 -11.29 -6.81
N VAL A 115 -20.20 -11.46 -7.67
CA VAL A 115 -20.34 -12.24 -8.91
C VAL A 115 -20.64 -13.72 -8.62
N LEU A 116 -19.96 -14.33 -7.65
CA LEU A 116 -20.28 -15.69 -7.21
C LEU A 116 -21.72 -15.81 -6.71
N ASP A 117 -22.15 -14.84 -5.92
CA ASP A 117 -23.52 -14.77 -5.41
C ASP A 117 -24.54 -14.68 -6.54
N ILE A 118 -24.27 -13.87 -7.57
CA ILE A 118 -25.10 -13.79 -8.79
C ILE A 118 -25.14 -15.13 -9.55
N ILE A 119 -23.99 -15.79 -9.73
CA ILE A 119 -23.91 -17.10 -10.40
C ILE A 119 -24.76 -18.13 -9.65
N LEU A 120 -24.73 -18.14 -8.32
CA LEU A 120 -25.54 -19.03 -7.49
C LEU A 120 -27.05 -18.78 -7.64
N ILE A 121 -27.46 -17.52 -7.82
CA ILE A 121 -28.85 -17.17 -8.15
C ILE A 121 -29.24 -17.79 -9.50
N PHE A 122 -28.40 -17.66 -10.53
CA PHE A 122 -28.69 -18.17 -11.87
C PHE A 122 -28.74 -19.70 -11.96
N ILE A 123 -27.93 -20.41 -11.17
CA ILE A 123 -27.93 -21.88 -11.12
C ILE A 123 -29.21 -22.45 -10.47
N GLY A 124 -30.06 -21.60 -9.88
CA GLY A 124 -31.41 -21.97 -9.48
C GLY A 124 -31.53 -22.57 -8.08
N ILE A 125 -30.49 -22.47 -7.25
CA ILE A 125 -30.56 -22.80 -5.81
C ILE A 125 -31.58 -21.89 -5.08
N THR A 126 -31.95 -20.77 -5.71
CA THR A 126 -32.80 -19.72 -5.17
C THR A 126 -34.26 -19.76 -5.63
N LYS A 127 -34.67 -20.77 -6.41
CA LYS A 127 -36.00 -20.82 -7.05
C LYS A 127 -37.19 -20.77 -6.06
N TYR A 128 -36.94 -20.95 -4.76
CA TYR A 128 -37.97 -21.01 -3.71
C TYR A 128 -37.70 -20.15 -2.46
N TYR A 129 -36.62 -19.37 -2.39
CA TYR A 129 -36.29 -18.54 -1.21
C TYR A 129 -35.78 -17.14 -1.60
N TYR A 130 -36.09 -16.13 -0.77
CA TYR A 130 -35.42 -14.83 -0.81
C TYR A 130 -33.91 -15.05 -0.67
N TYR A 131 -33.17 -14.83 -1.74
CA TYR A 131 -31.73 -15.02 -1.74
C TYR A 131 -31.05 -13.97 -0.87
N ILE A 132 -30.36 -14.42 0.17
CA ILE A 132 -29.48 -13.59 0.97
C ILE A 132 -28.05 -13.85 0.47
N PRO A 133 -27.29 -12.81 0.07
CA PRO A 133 -25.92 -12.95 -0.43
C PRO A 133 -24.96 -13.22 0.74
N ILE A 134 -25.06 -14.42 1.32
CA ILE A 134 -24.35 -14.82 2.54
C ILE A 134 -22.83 -14.76 2.33
N PHE A 135 -22.32 -15.13 1.14
CA PHE A 135 -20.89 -15.05 0.86
C PHE A 135 -20.39 -13.61 0.79
N THR A 136 -21.15 -12.70 0.16
CA THR A 136 -20.84 -11.27 0.18
C THR A 136 -20.84 -10.71 1.61
N ILE A 137 -21.84 -11.04 2.43
CA ILE A 137 -21.92 -10.55 3.82
C ILE A 137 -20.72 -11.06 4.64
N ILE A 138 -20.39 -12.35 4.57
CA ILE A 138 -19.24 -12.94 5.27
C ILE A 138 -17.93 -12.28 4.79
N ALA A 139 -17.77 -12.08 3.48
CA ALA A 139 -16.59 -11.45 2.90
C ALA A 139 -16.42 -10.00 3.40
N VAL A 140 -17.50 -9.22 3.44
CA VAL A 140 -17.50 -7.84 3.95
C VAL A 140 -17.05 -7.80 5.41
N VAL A 141 -17.64 -8.64 6.27
CA VAL A 141 -17.27 -8.68 7.70
C VAL A 141 -15.81 -9.08 7.88
N LYS A 142 -15.35 -10.12 7.18
CA LYS A 142 -13.96 -10.58 7.23
C LYS A 142 -12.99 -9.50 6.76
N ASN A 143 -13.31 -8.80 5.66
CA ASN A 143 -12.49 -7.71 5.13
C ASN A 143 -12.39 -6.53 6.12
N ILE A 144 -13.49 -6.17 6.81
CA ILE A 144 -13.47 -5.13 7.84
C ILE A 144 -12.53 -5.52 8.99
N LEU A 145 -12.61 -6.76 9.48
CA LEU A 145 -11.75 -7.25 10.56
C LEU A 145 -10.28 -7.27 10.15
N MET A 146 -9.97 -7.78 8.95
CA MET A 146 -8.60 -7.81 8.42
C MET A 146 -8.03 -6.40 8.24
N ARG A 147 -8.82 -5.45 7.73
CA ARG A 147 -8.38 -4.05 7.58
C ARG A 147 -8.08 -3.39 8.92
N ARG A 148 -8.93 -3.61 9.93
CA ARG A 148 -8.69 -3.12 11.29
C ARG A 148 -7.41 -3.72 11.89
N LYS A 149 -7.16 -5.00 11.65
CA LYS A 149 -5.93 -5.69 12.08
C LYS A 149 -4.70 -5.13 11.37
N ALA A 150 -4.72 -5.01 10.04
CA ALA A 150 -3.62 -4.46 9.25
C ALA A 150 -3.25 -3.02 9.66
N LYS A 151 -4.26 -2.17 9.91
CA LYS A 151 -4.03 -0.81 10.43
C LYS A 151 -3.42 -0.78 11.83
N LYS A 152 -3.82 -1.70 12.72
CA LYS A 152 -3.22 -1.83 14.06
C LYS A 152 -1.77 -2.33 14.01
N GLU A 153 -1.44 -3.13 13.00
CA GLU A 153 -0.11 -3.73 12.82
C GLU A 153 0.83 -2.87 11.95
N GLY A 154 0.40 -1.71 11.44
CA GLY A 154 1.20 -0.87 10.53
C GLY A 154 1.44 -1.51 9.16
N LYS A 155 0.62 -2.51 8.77
CA LYS A 155 0.73 -3.28 7.52
C LYS A 155 -0.30 -2.83 6.49
N TYR A 156 -0.50 -1.52 6.37
CA TYR A 156 -1.54 -0.95 5.55
C TYR A 156 -0.94 0.07 4.56
N ILE A 157 -1.08 -0.23 3.27
CA ILE A 157 -0.60 0.61 2.17
C ILE A 157 -1.73 1.55 1.77
N ASP A 158 -1.58 2.85 2.07
CA ASP A 158 -2.55 3.90 1.79
C ASP A 158 -1.96 4.91 0.79
N PHE A 159 -1.82 4.48 -0.46
CA PHE A 159 -1.43 5.30 -1.62
C PHE A 159 -2.54 5.22 -2.67
#